data_AF-A0A0C3IPR6-F1
#
_entry.id   AF-A0A0C3IPR6-F1
#
_cell.length_a   1.000
_cell.length_b   1.000
_cell.length_c   1.000
_cell.angle_alpha   90.00
_cell.angle_beta   90.00
_cell.angle_gamma   90.00
#
_symmetry.space_group_name_H-M   'P 1'
#
loop_
_entity.id
_entity.type
_entity.pdbx_description
1 polymer ?
#
loop_
_entity_poly.entity_id
_entity_poly.type
_entity_poly.pdbx_seq_one_letter_code
_entity_poly.pdbx_strand_id
1 'polypeptide(L)'
;LKVNYKSRMDWWQATDYLWCNPSFHGKHHYDTVLFQLLHSEIAFAHLVFMFLCNIPDFGTYQFALVCPYTANINAACSSFDNSFRLTCIKAHPHTVSIFIPIWSIVRGALLYPDPKYKDEYFVVEHINGDMFHHVNEWNGHHLDQE
;
A
#
# COMPACT_ATOMS: atom_id res chain seq x y z
N LEU A 1 8.57 6.17 10.20
CA LEU A 1 7.84 5.19 11.02
C LEU A 1 8.51 3.83 10.86
N LYS A 2 8.79 3.13 11.96
CA LYS A 2 9.36 1.77 11.93
C LYS A 2 8.21 0.76 12.00
N VAL A 3 8.02 -0.04 10.96
CA VAL A 3 6.99 -1.08 10.90
C VAL A 3 7.66 -2.44 10.96
N ASN A 4 7.40 -3.20 12.02
CA ASN A 4 7.87 -4.58 12.13
C ASN A 4 6.75 -5.50 11.67
N TYR A 5 7.08 -6.46 10.82
CA TYR A 5 6.12 -7.45 10.33
C TYR A 5 6.79 -8.81 10.24
N LYS A 6 5.99 -9.88 10.25
CA LYS A 6 6.47 -11.24 10.07
C LYS A 6 6.45 -11.55 8.58
N SER A 7 7.63 -11.78 8.01
CA SER A 7 7.76 -12.23 6.62
C SER A 7 7.07 -13.58 6.45
N ARG A 8 6.27 -13.71 5.39
CA ARG A 8 5.58 -14.91 4.93
C ARG A 8 6.49 -15.87 4.19
N MET A 9 7.67 -15.41 3.75
CA MET A 9 8.65 -16.26 3.08
C MET A 9 9.35 -17.19 4.06
N ASP A 10 9.82 -16.64 5.17
CA ASP A 10 10.73 -17.32 6.09
C ASP A 10 10.27 -17.27 7.55
N TRP A 11 9.15 -16.58 7.83
CA TRP A 11 8.56 -16.42 9.16
C TRP A 11 9.39 -15.60 10.15
N TRP A 12 10.46 -14.94 9.67
CA TRP A 12 11.28 -14.05 10.47
C TRP A 12 10.70 -12.64 10.53
N GLN A 13 11.08 -11.89 11.56
CA GLN A 13 10.71 -10.49 11.66
C GLN A 13 11.53 -9.66 10.68
N ALA A 14 10.83 -8.92 9.83
CA ALA A 14 11.39 -7.89 8.96
C ALA A 14 10.98 -6.50 9.46
N THR A 15 11.64 -5.46 8.94
CA THR A 15 11.39 -4.08 9.34
C THR A 15 11.44 -3.16 8.14
N ASP A 16 10.35 -2.43 7.92
CA ASP A 16 10.29 -1.33 6.96
C ASP A 16 10.40 0.02 7.69
N TYR A 17 11.12 0.95 7.07
CA TYR A 17 11.25 2.33 7.53
C TYR A 17 10.50 3.24 6.57
N LEU A 18 9.37 3.76 7.02
CA LEU A 18 8.46 4.56 6.20
C LEU A 18 8.67 6.06 6.40
N TRP A 19 8.63 6.82 5.31
CA TRP A 19 8.77 8.27 5.25
C TRP A 19 7.57 8.92 4.55
N CYS A 20 7.24 10.13 5.01
CA CYS A 20 6.21 10.98 4.42
C CYS A 20 6.65 12.45 4.44
N ASN A 21 7.86 12.71 3.96
CA ASN A 21 8.50 14.02 4.06
C ASN A 21 8.03 14.93 2.91
N PRO A 22 7.32 16.04 3.18
CA PRO A 22 6.86 16.96 2.15
C PRO A 22 8.00 17.75 1.49
N SER A 23 9.22 17.78 2.06
CA SER A 23 10.34 18.55 1.53
C SER A 23 11.68 17.80 1.64
N PHE A 24 11.72 16.57 1.14
CA PHE A 24 12.94 15.80 1.00
C PHE A 24 13.74 16.30 -0.21
N HIS A 25 14.87 16.98 0.02
CA HIS A 25 15.67 17.64 -1.03
C HIS A 25 14.86 18.57 -1.96
N GLY A 26 13.87 19.28 -1.40
CA GLY A 26 13.00 20.19 -2.16
C GLY A 26 11.94 19.47 -3.01
N LYS A 27 11.74 18.16 -2.82
CA LYS A 27 10.66 17.39 -3.44
C LYS A 27 9.85 16.66 -2.37
N HIS A 28 8.58 16.42 -2.67
CA HIS A 28 7.74 15.57 -1.85
C HIS A 28 8.21 14.11 -1.97
N HIS A 29 8.40 13.43 -0.84
CA HIS A 29 8.72 12.00 -0.78
C HIS A 29 7.75 11.30 0.17
N TYR A 30 6.83 10.54 -0.41
CA TYR A 30 5.81 9.77 0.29
C TYR A 30 5.99 8.30 -0.04
N ASP A 31 6.21 7.48 0.98
CA ASP A 31 6.30 6.04 0.79
C ASP A 31 4.92 5.43 0.56
N THR A 32 4.89 4.31 -0.14
CA THR A 32 3.67 3.50 -0.27
C THR A 32 3.61 2.50 0.86
N VAL A 33 2.41 2.29 1.39
CA VAL A 33 2.10 1.30 2.41
C VAL A 33 1.11 0.27 1.90
N LEU A 34 1.28 -0.95 2.35
CA LEU A 34 0.24 -1.97 2.37
C LEU A 34 -0.41 -1.92 3.76
N PHE A 35 -1.73 -1.77 3.82
CA PHE A 35 -2.46 -1.69 5.09
C PHE A 35 -3.71 -2.57 5.07
N GLN A 36 -4.15 -2.98 6.25
CA GLN A 36 -5.37 -3.74 6.47
C GLN A 36 -6.57 -2.78 6.46
N LEU A 37 -7.49 -2.94 5.50
CA LEU A 37 -8.71 -2.14 5.40
C LEU A 37 -9.85 -2.76 6.21
N LEU A 38 -10.08 -4.06 6.04
CA LEU A 38 -11.03 -4.90 6.79
C LEU A 38 -10.36 -6.21 7.19
N HIS A 39 -11.01 -7.08 7.97
CA HIS A 39 -10.36 -8.30 8.51
C HIS A 39 -9.70 -9.21 7.46
N SER A 40 -10.25 -9.27 6.25
CA SER A 40 -9.73 -10.08 5.12
C SER A 40 -9.27 -9.24 3.93
N GLU A 41 -9.27 -7.92 4.05
CA GLU A 41 -9.00 -7.02 2.93
C GLU A 41 -7.78 -6.15 3.21
N ILE A 42 -6.82 -6.18 2.28
CA ILE A 42 -5.65 -5.31 2.28
C ILE A 42 -5.74 -4.33 1.11
N ALA A 43 -5.11 -3.17 1.26
CA ALA A 43 -5.06 -2.16 0.21
C ALA A 43 -3.70 -1.46 0.21
N PHE A 44 -3.35 -0.91 -0.95
CA PHE A 44 -2.17 -0.06 -1.09
C PHE A 44 -2.58 1.40 -0.91
N ALA A 45 -1.72 2.22 -0.31
CA ALA A 45 -1.92 3.66 -0.23
C ALA A 45 -0.61 4.44 -0.21
N HIS A 46 -0.64 5.67 -0.68
CA HIS A 46 0.43 6.65 -0.44
C HIS A 46 0.30 7.22 0.97
N LEU A 47 1.37 7.16 1.75
CA LEU A 47 1.45 7.73 3.10
C LEU A 47 1.73 9.23 3.03
N VAL A 48 0.70 10.04 3.23
CA VAL A 48 0.79 11.50 3.10
C VAL A 48 1.29 12.15 4.38
N PHE A 49 0.72 11.75 5.52
CA PHE A 49 1.01 12.39 6.80
C PHE A 49 0.72 11.45 7.97
N MET A 50 1.42 11.63 9.09
CA MET A 50 1.19 10.87 10.34
C MET A 50 1.02 11.84 11.50
N PHE A 51 0.10 11.55 12.41
CA PHE A 51 -0.21 12.42 13.53
C PHE A 51 -0.72 11.65 14.76
N LEU A 52 -0.61 12.31 15.91
CA LEU A 52 -1.23 11.87 17.16
C LEU A 52 -2.57 12.60 17.32
N CYS A 53 -3.61 11.85 17.68
CA CYS A 53 -4.93 12.38 17.99
C CYS A 53 -5.25 12.06 19.45
N ASN A 54 -5.52 13.09 20.25
CA ASN A 54 -6.00 12.92 21.61
C ASN A 54 -7.53 12.93 21.59
N ILE A 55 -8.13 11.78 21.89
CA ILE A 55 -9.58 11.63 21.98
C ILE A 55 -9.93 11.68 23.47
N PRO A 56 -10.78 12.62 23.93
CA PRO A 56 -11.24 12.66 25.31
C PRO A 56 -11.78 11.28 25.73
N ASP A 57 -11.47 10.85 26.94
CA ASP A 57 -11.89 9.57 27.53
C ASP A 57 -11.31 8.29 26.90
N PHE A 58 -10.75 8.35 25.69
CA PHE A 58 -10.17 7.20 24.99
C PHE A 58 -8.63 7.24 24.91
N GLY A 59 -8.01 8.41 25.11
CA GLY A 59 -6.56 8.58 25.15
C GLY A 59 -5.93 9.01 23.82
N THR A 60 -4.63 8.77 23.67
CA THR A 60 -3.84 9.17 22.49
C THR A 60 -3.73 8.04 21.48
N TYR A 61 -4.18 8.29 20.25
CA TYR A 61 -4.10 7.37 19.12
C TYR A 61 -3.16 7.90 18.05
N GLN A 62 -2.53 6.99 17.31
CA GLN A 62 -1.67 7.36 16.18
C GLN A 62 -2.40 7.04 14.88
N PHE A 63 -2.52 8.04 14.02
CA PHE A 63 -3.19 7.92 12.73
C PHE A 63 -2.25 8.34 11.60
N ALA A 64 -2.56 7.84 10.41
CA ALA A 64 -1.98 8.25 9.16
C ALA A 64 -3.08 8.75 8.23
N LEU A 65 -2.83 9.87 7.55
CA LEU A 65 -3.57 10.28 6.37
C LEU A 65 -2.95 9.60 5.16
N VAL A 66 -3.77 8.86 4.42
CA VAL A 66 -3.32 8.11 3.25
C VAL A 66 -4.21 8.38 2.04
N CYS A 67 -3.62 8.30 0.85
CA CYS A 67 -4.34 8.29 -0.42
C CYS A 67 -4.37 6.86 -0.95
N PRO A 68 -5.50 6.13 -0.85
CA PRO A 68 -5.58 4.74 -1.27
C PRO A 68 -5.45 4.60 -2.79
N TYR A 69 -4.99 3.43 -3.20
CA TYR A 69 -5.02 2.95 -4.57
C TYR A 69 -6.22 2.02 -4.74
N THR A 70 -6.85 2.06 -5.90
CA THR A 70 -7.83 1.05 -6.31
C THR A 70 -7.14 -0.09 -7.04
N ALA A 71 -7.55 -1.32 -6.71
CA ALA A 71 -7.28 -2.47 -7.57
C ALA A 71 -7.93 -2.19 -8.94
N ASN A 72 -7.14 -2.15 -10.01
CA ASN A 72 -7.70 -2.09 -11.34
C ASN A 72 -7.83 -3.52 -11.87
N ILE A 73 -8.90 -4.21 -11.49
CA ILE A 73 -9.14 -5.59 -11.94
C ILE A 73 -9.69 -5.61 -13.38
N ASN A 74 -10.23 -4.49 -13.89
CA ASN A 74 -11.09 -4.53 -15.09
C ASN A 74 -10.79 -3.55 -16.24
N ALA A 75 -9.72 -2.74 -16.22
CA ALA A 75 -9.38 -1.93 -17.40
C ALA A 75 -8.18 -2.53 -18.14
N ALA A 76 -8.45 -3.54 -18.96
CA ALA A 76 -7.59 -3.98 -20.06
C ALA A 76 -6.09 -3.94 -19.73
N CYS A 77 -5.66 -4.88 -18.87
CA CYS A 77 -4.27 -5.30 -18.77
C CYS A 77 -3.67 -5.26 -20.18
N SER A 78 -2.72 -4.36 -20.40
CA SER A 78 -1.97 -4.37 -21.65
C SER A 78 -1.42 -5.78 -21.84
N SER A 79 -1.23 -6.24 -23.08
CA SER A 79 -0.68 -7.58 -23.34
C SER A 79 0.62 -7.87 -22.59
N PHE A 80 1.36 -6.81 -22.22
CA PHE A 80 2.56 -6.86 -21.39
C PHE A 80 2.26 -7.32 -19.96
N ASP A 81 1.23 -6.78 -19.34
CA ASP A 81 0.85 -7.10 -17.96
C ASP A 81 0.48 -8.59 -17.80
N ASN A 82 -0.36 -9.11 -18.70
CA ASN A 82 -0.69 -10.55 -18.73
C ASN A 82 0.50 -11.46 -19.06
N SER A 83 1.47 -10.98 -19.86
CA SER A 83 2.65 -11.78 -20.21
C SER A 83 3.67 -11.86 -19.07
N PHE A 84 3.74 -10.82 -18.23
CA PHE A 84 4.70 -10.74 -17.12
C PHE A 84 4.06 -10.96 -15.74
N ARG A 85 2.73 -11.13 -15.67
CA ARG A 85 1.94 -11.30 -14.43
C ARG A 85 2.24 -10.20 -13.43
N LEU A 86 2.24 -8.95 -13.88
CA LEU A 86 2.41 -7.80 -12.99
C LEU A 86 1.07 -7.49 -12.33
N THR A 87 1.11 -6.88 -11.15
CA THR A 87 -0.10 -6.38 -10.49
C THR A 87 -0.15 -4.88 -10.68
N CYS A 88 -1.09 -4.42 -11.51
CA CYS A 88 -1.33 -3.00 -11.75
C CYS A 88 -2.37 -2.45 -10.75
N ILE A 89 -2.02 -1.34 -10.10
CA ILE A 89 -2.91 -0.58 -9.23
C ILE A 89 -3.03 0.85 -9.75
N LYS A 90 -4.22 1.42 -9.58
CA LYS A 90 -4.52 2.78 -10.05
C LYS A 90 -4.66 3.72 -8.88
N ALA A 91 -3.93 4.84 -8.92
CA ALA A 91 -4.07 5.90 -7.96
C ALA A 91 -5.52 6.41 -7.99
N HIS A 92 -6.14 6.46 -6.82
CA HIS A 92 -7.42 7.14 -6.71
C HIS A 92 -7.19 8.66 -6.79
N PRO A 93 -8.09 9.43 -7.42
CA PRO A 93 -7.96 10.87 -7.45
C PRO A 93 -7.72 11.41 -6.03
N HIS A 94 -6.74 12.32 -5.88
CA HIS A 94 -6.29 12.88 -4.60
C HIS A 94 -7.40 13.50 -3.72
N THR A 95 -8.62 13.63 -4.23
CA THR A 95 -9.81 14.08 -3.53
C THR A 95 -10.37 13.09 -2.49
N VAL A 96 -9.89 11.84 -2.45
CA VAL A 96 -10.34 10.84 -1.46
C VAL A 96 -9.17 10.41 -0.59
N SER A 97 -8.79 11.22 0.38
CA SER A 97 -7.86 10.79 1.45
C SER A 97 -8.65 10.22 2.62
N ILE A 98 -8.10 9.18 3.26
CA ILE A 98 -8.70 8.54 4.43
C ILE A 98 -7.73 8.54 5.61
N PHE A 99 -8.28 8.49 6.82
CA PHE A 99 -7.50 8.24 8.02
C PHE A 99 -7.47 6.74 8.31
N ILE A 100 -6.27 6.21 8.49
CA ILE A 100 -6.08 4.84 8.97
C ILE A 100 -5.31 4.89 10.30
N PRO A 101 -5.58 3.98 11.23
CA PRO A 101 -4.73 3.85 12.40
C PRO A 101 -3.34 3.32 11.97
N ILE A 102 -2.26 3.81 12.58
CA ILE A 102 -0.90 3.38 12.21
C ILE A 102 -0.72 1.86 12.36
N TRP A 103 -1.38 1.24 13.34
CA TRP A 103 -1.29 -0.21 13.57
C TRP A 103 -1.89 -1.05 12.43
N SER A 104 -2.74 -0.48 11.56
CA SER A 104 -3.25 -1.23 10.40
C SER A 104 -2.25 -1.29 9.25
N ILE A 105 -1.15 -0.54 9.30
CA ILE A 105 -0.07 -0.64 8.31
C ILE A 105 0.61 -2.00 8.50
N VAL A 106 0.48 -2.85 7.50
CA VAL A 106 1.08 -4.18 7.48
C VAL A 106 2.57 -4.04 7.20
N ARG A 107 2.92 -3.31 6.14
CA ARG A 107 4.31 -3.08 5.72
C ARG A 107 4.43 -1.99 4.65
N GLY A 108 5.65 -1.63 4.27
CA GLY A 108 5.92 -0.79 3.11
C GLY A 108 5.79 -1.56 1.80
N ALA A 109 5.50 -0.83 0.73
CA ALA A 109 5.40 -1.37 -0.62
C ALA A 109 6.23 -0.53 -1.60
N LEU A 110 6.86 -1.21 -2.56
CA LEU A 110 7.56 -0.57 -3.65
C LEU A 110 6.68 -0.60 -4.90
N LEU A 111 6.37 0.59 -5.42
CA LEU A 111 5.60 0.76 -6.64
C LEU A 111 6.46 1.36 -7.75
N TYR A 112 6.23 0.92 -8.98
CA TYR A 112 6.86 1.49 -10.17
C TYR A 112 5.79 2.17 -11.05
N PRO A 113 5.94 3.46 -11.41
CA PRO A 113 4.96 4.15 -12.22
C PRO A 113 4.88 3.55 -13.63
N ASP A 114 3.65 3.37 -14.15
CA ASP A 114 3.45 2.95 -15.53
C ASP A 114 3.94 4.06 -16.48
N PRO A 115 4.81 3.77 -17.46
CA PRO A 115 5.37 4.77 -18.35
C PRO A 115 4.35 5.37 -19.33
N LYS A 116 3.22 4.67 -19.56
CA LYS A 116 2.13 5.06 -20.45
C LYS A 116 0.99 5.73 -19.69
N TYR A 117 0.64 5.26 -18.49
CA TYR A 117 -0.49 5.77 -17.71
C TYR A 117 -0.02 6.42 -16.41
N LYS A 118 -0.16 7.76 -16.32
CA LYS A 118 0.38 8.56 -15.21
C LYS A 118 -0.18 8.24 -13.83
N ASP A 119 -1.37 7.64 -13.78
CA ASP A 119 -2.07 7.31 -12.54
C ASP A 119 -2.01 5.81 -12.22
N GLU A 120 -1.24 5.02 -12.99
CA GLU A 120 -1.12 3.57 -12.79
C GLU A 120 0.29 3.22 -12.34
N TYR A 121 0.36 2.18 -11.53
CA TYR A 121 1.58 1.74 -10.88
C TYR A 121 1.61 0.22 -10.82
N PHE A 122 2.80 -0.35 -11.01
CA PHE A 122 3.05 -1.77 -10.84
C PHE A 122 3.58 -2.05 -9.44
N VAL A 123 3.02 -3.05 -8.78
CA VAL A 123 3.56 -3.57 -7.52
C VAL A 123 4.83 -4.38 -7.81
N VAL A 124 5.95 -4.01 -7.17
CA VAL A 124 7.24 -4.69 -7.37
C VAL A 124 7.30 -5.92 -6.47
N GLU A 125 6.78 -7.04 -6.96
CA GLU A 125 6.72 -8.32 -6.24
C GLU A 125 8.00 -9.15 -6.37
N HIS A 126 8.67 -9.11 -7.52
CA HIS A 126 9.76 -10.03 -7.86
C HIS A 126 11.07 -9.78 -7.09
N ILE A 127 11.30 -8.54 -6.62
CA ILE A 127 12.44 -8.21 -5.74
C ILE A 127 12.13 -8.58 -4.28
N ASN A 128 10.85 -8.71 -3.94
CA ASN A 128 10.34 -8.86 -2.59
C ASN A 128 9.36 -10.04 -2.54
N GLY A 129 9.91 -11.27 -2.43
CA GLY A 129 9.09 -12.49 -2.43
C GLY A 129 7.98 -12.51 -1.37
N ASP A 130 8.16 -11.79 -0.26
CA ASP A 130 7.12 -11.59 0.73
C ASP A 130 5.91 -10.79 0.20
N MET A 131 6.17 -9.75 -0.61
CA MET A 131 5.12 -8.97 -1.27
C MET A 131 4.29 -9.81 -2.25
N PHE A 132 4.93 -10.74 -2.97
CA PHE A 132 4.23 -11.68 -3.86
C PHE A 132 3.18 -12.52 -3.09
N HIS A 133 3.50 -12.98 -1.87
CA HIS A 133 2.55 -13.70 -1.04
C HIS A 133 1.39 -12.81 -0.57
N HIS A 134 1.66 -11.54 -0.25
CA HIS A 134 0.61 -10.59 0.12
C HIS A 134 -0.32 -10.28 -1.04
N VAL A 135 0.20 -10.07 -2.24
CA VAL A 135 -0.61 -9.78 -3.44
C VAL A 135 -1.43 -11.00 -3.87
N ASN A 136 -0.89 -12.21 -3.79
CA ASN A 136 -1.69 -13.39 -4.13
C ASN A 136 -2.84 -13.67 -3.17
N GLU A 137 -2.66 -13.45 -1.86
CA GLU A 137 -3.79 -13.51 -0.93
C GLU A 137 -4.82 -12.41 -1.21
N TRP A 138 -4.35 -11.20 -1.53
CA TRP A 138 -5.22 -10.10 -1.95
C TRP A 138 -6.07 -10.45 -3.17
N ASN A 139 -5.45 -11.02 -4.21
CA ASN A 139 -6.12 -11.45 -5.44
C ASN A 139 -7.06 -12.65 -5.19
N GLY A 140 -6.69 -13.59 -4.31
CA GLY A 140 -7.50 -14.76 -3.99
C GLY A 140 -8.83 -14.41 -3.31
N HIS A 141 -8.82 -13.45 -2.38
CA HIS A 141 -10.04 -13.01 -1.70
C HIS A 141 -11.04 -12.25 -2.58
N HIS A 142 -10.58 -11.67 -3.70
CA HIS A 142 -11.42 -10.92 -4.62
C HIS A 142 -12.15 -11.82 -5.63
N LEU A 143 -11.68 -13.07 -5.84
CA LEU A 143 -12.30 -14.08 -6.71
C LEU A 143 -13.43 -14.86 -6.01
N ASP A 144 -13.44 -14.91 -4.67
CA ASP A 144 -14.48 -15.59 -3.88
C ASP A 144 -15.75 -14.73 -3.66
N GLN A 145 -15.80 -13.52 -4.22
CA GLN A 145 -16.92 -12.58 -4.12
C GLN A 145 -17.67 -12.36 -5.46
N GLU A 146 -17.38 -13.16 -6.49
CA GLU A 146 -18.19 -13.32 -7.72
C GLU A 146 -18.91 -14.68 -7.74
#